data_AF-A0A4R0KEV1-F1
#
_entry.id   AF-A0A4R0KEV1-F1
#
_cell.length_a   1.000
_cell.length_b   1.000
_cell.length_c   1.000
_cell.angle_alpha   90.00
_cell.angle_beta   90.00
_cell.angle_gamma   90.00
#
_symmetry.space_group_name_H-M   'P 1'
#
loop_
_entity.id
_entity.type
_entity.pdbx_description
1 polymer ?
#
loop_
_entity_poly.entity_id
_entity_poly.type
_entity_poly.pdbx_seq_one_letter_code
_entity_poly.pdbx_strand_id
1 'polypeptide(L)'
;MTVPLPVRGAEDRRLLLFRASGRDFTERERLLLTMLRPHIVEIGRAHERRRAGVPDLTSRQLQLLRLVADGHSNTQIAHRLFVAEGTVRKHLENIYERLGVTSRTAGVATAFPATHSA
;
A
#
# COMPACT_ATOMS: atom_id res chain seq x y z
N MET A 1 4.63 21.51 12.37
CA MET A 1 3.37 20.90 11.86
C MET A 1 3.41 19.41 12.10
N THR A 2 2.33 18.81 12.59
CA THR A 2 2.22 17.35 12.77
C THR A 2 1.48 16.74 11.57
N VAL A 3 1.95 15.60 11.07
CA VAL A 3 1.23 14.78 10.09
C VAL A 3 0.96 13.42 10.74
N PRO A 4 -0.30 13.05 10.99
CA PRO A 4 -0.61 11.71 11.50
C PRO A 4 -0.31 10.69 10.40
N LEU A 5 0.46 9.65 10.74
CA LEU A 5 0.62 8.48 9.88
C LEU A 5 -0.48 7.46 10.22
N PRO A 6 -0.89 6.62 9.27
CA PRO A 6 -1.86 5.55 9.57
C PRO A 6 -1.33 4.65 10.70
N VAL A 7 -2.19 4.43 11.70
CA VAL A 7 -1.89 3.68 12.92
C VAL A 7 -1.67 2.19 12.60
N ARG A 8 -0.71 1.55 13.28
CA ARG A 8 -0.55 0.09 13.31
C ARG A 8 -0.63 -0.41 14.75
N GLY A 9 -1.62 -1.24 15.06
CA GLY A 9 -1.78 -1.80 16.41
C GLY A 9 -1.95 -0.71 17.47
N ALA A 10 -1.14 -0.74 18.53
CA ALA A 10 -1.21 0.22 19.64
C ALA A 10 -0.26 1.44 19.52
N GLU A 11 0.50 1.58 18.42
CA GLU A 11 1.44 2.70 18.25
C GLU A 11 0.88 3.81 17.34
N ASP A 12 0.58 4.98 17.93
CA ASP A 12 0.35 6.23 17.21
C ASP A 12 1.69 6.81 16.73
N ARG A 13 1.88 6.91 15.41
CA ARG A 13 3.09 7.48 14.81
C ARG A 13 2.77 8.81 14.16
N ARG A 14 3.47 9.86 14.58
CA ARG A 14 3.32 11.22 14.06
C ARG A 14 4.61 11.68 13.42
N LEU A 15 4.52 12.13 12.18
CA LEU A 15 5.65 12.76 11.50
C LEU A 15 5.67 14.24 11.92
N LEU A 16 6.69 14.60 12.71
CA LEU A 16 6.91 15.97 13.17
C LEU A 16 7.74 16.72 12.13
N LEU A 17 7.09 17.65 11.44
CA LEU A 17 7.77 18.62 10.59
C LEU A 17 8.05 19.85 11.45
N PHE A 18 9.27 19.97 11.94
CA PHE A 18 9.73 21.13 12.71
C PHE A 18 10.97 21.74 12.06
N ARG A 19 11.16 23.03 12.27
CA ARG A 19 12.37 23.72 11.84
C ARG A 19 13.31 23.82 13.02
N ALA A 20 14.53 23.31 12.86
CA ALA A 20 15.51 23.26 13.94
C ALA A 20 16.09 24.66 14.31
N SER A 21 15.95 25.66 13.43
CA SER A 21 16.41 27.04 13.69
C SER A 21 15.71 28.13 12.86
N GLY A 22 15.70 29.36 13.38
CA GLY A 22 15.21 30.61 12.77
C GLY A 22 13.68 30.85 12.87
N ARG A 23 13.19 31.93 12.23
CA ARG A 23 11.77 32.37 12.16
C ARG A 23 10.73 31.29 11.76
N ASP A 24 9.55 31.29 12.38
CA ASP A 24 8.49 30.31 12.16
C ASP A 24 8.02 30.18 10.70
N PHE A 25 7.31 29.07 10.41
CA PHE A 25 6.66 28.85 9.12
C PHE A 25 5.68 29.98 8.81
N THR A 26 5.89 30.63 7.67
CA THR A 26 4.97 31.60 7.09
C THR A 26 3.65 30.93 6.64
N GLU A 27 2.61 31.73 6.45
CA GLU A 27 1.32 31.30 5.88
C GLU A 27 1.49 30.45 4.61
N ARG A 28 2.31 30.96 3.68
CA ARG A 28 2.57 30.33 2.39
C ARG A 28 3.25 28.96 2.55
N GLU A 29 4.21 28.85 3.47
CA GLU A 29 4.90 27.59 3.73
C GLU A 29 3.96 26.59 4.41
N ARG A 30 3.08 27.03 5.32
CA ARG A 30 2.05 26.18 5.93
C ARG A 30 1.08 25.64 4.87
N LEU A 31 0.67 26.47 3.92
CA LEU A 31 -0.20 26.05 2.81
C LEU A 31 0.50 25.02 1.91
N LEU A 32 1.76 25.26 1.54
CA LEU A 32 2.54 24.28 0.76
C LEU A 32 2.68 22.94 1.48
N LEU A 33 2.97 22.95 2.79
CA LEU A 33 3.04 21.73 3.59
C LEU A 33 1.70 21.01 3.67
N THR A 34 0.59 21.76 3.72
CA THR A 34 -0.76 21.19 3.69
C THR A 34 -1.05 20.49 2.38
N MET A 35 -0.60 21.05 1.25
CA MET A 35 -0.73 20.43 -0.07
C MET A 35 0.17 19.20 -0.24
N LEU A 36 1.34 19.19 0.39
CA LEU A 36 2.29 18.06 0.33
C LEU A 36 1.93 16.90 1.27
N ARG A 37 1.15 17.15 2.32
CA ARG A 37 0.70 16.11 3.28
C ARG A 37 0.25 14.80 2.63
N PRO A 38 -0.69 14.77 1.65
CA PRO A 38 -1.13 13.52 1.05
C PRO A 38 0.02 12.69 0.46
N HIS A 39 0.99 13.36 -0.17
CA HIS A 39 2.17 12.68 -0.75
C HIS A 39 3.14 12.18 0.32
N ILE A 40 3.34 12.95 1.40
CA ILE A 40 4.19 12.53 2.53
C ILE A 40 3.61 11.29 3.22
N VAL A 41 2.29 11.24 3.39
CA VAL A 41 1.59 10.07 3.95
C VAL A 41 1.75 8.85 3.03
N GLU A 42 1.66 9.04 1.71
CA GLU A 42 1.83 7.96 0.74
C GLU A 42 3.26 7.39 0.74
N ILE A 43 4.27 8.27 0.78
CA ILE A 43 5.67 7.88 0.89
C ILE A 43 5.93 7.13 2.20
N GLY A 44 5.37 7.60 3.33
CA GLY A 44 5.44 6.90 4.62
C GLY A 44 4.85 5.49 4.56
N ARG A 45 3.65 5.34 3.98
CA ARG A 45 3.00 4.04 3.76
C ARG A 45 3.85 3.11 2.89
N ALA A 46 4.47 3.62 1.84
CA ALA A 46 5.35 2.82 0.98
C ALA A 46 6.61 2.34 1.73
N HIS A 47 7.25 3.22 2.51
CA HIS A 47 8.39 2.85 3.35
C HIS A 47 8.01 1.82 4.42
N GLU A 48 6.83 1.94 5.02
CA GLU A 48 6.33 0.96 6.00
C GLU A 48 6.05 -0.39 5.37
N ARG A 49 5.48 -0.44 4.17
CA ARG A 49 5.31 -1.69 3.41
C ARG A 49 6.65 -2.38 3.18
N ARG A 50 7.65 -1.62 2.72
CA ARG A 50 9.03 -2.13 2.55
C ARG A 50 9.64 -2.62 3.85
N ARG A 51 9.49 -1.87 4.96
CA ARG A 51 9.98 -2.27 6.30
C ARG A 51 9.28 -3.51 6.86
N ALA A 52 8.00 -3.68 6.59
CA ALA A 52 7.22 -4.85 6.98
C ALA A 52 7.51 -6.08 6.09
N GLY A 53 8.48 -5.98 5.17
CA GLY A 53 8.82 -7.06 4.25
C GLY A 53 7.78 -7.29 3.17
N VAL A 54 6.80 -6.39 2.98
CA VAL A 54 5.83 -6.47 1.88
C VAL A 54 6.58 -6.06 0.59
N PRO A 55 6.79 -6.99 -0.35
CA PRO A 55 7.49 -6.71 -1.60
C PRO A 55 6.73 -5.68 -2.46
N ASP A 56 7.47 -4.83 -3.18
CA ASP A 56 6.90 -3.93 -4.18
C ASP A 56 6.33 -4.76 -5.35
N LEU A 57 5.02 -4.94 -5.33
CA LEU A 57 4.25 -5.49 -6.44
C LEU A 57 4.11 -4.44 -7.54
N THR A 58 4.23 -4.87 -8.79
CA THR A 58 3.98 -3.98 -9.93
C THR A 58 2.50 -3.61 -10.00
N SER A 59 2.16 -2.52 -10.69
CA SER A 59 0.77 -2.09 -10.88
C SER A 59 -0.13 -3.21 -11.44
N ARG A 60 0.42 -4.03 -12.35
CA ARG A 60 -0.29 -5.19 -12.93
C ARG A 60 -0.53 -6.29 -11.90
N GLN A 61 0.46 -6.59 -11.05
CA GLN A 61 0.33 -7.57 -9.98
C GLN A 61 -0.70 -7.12 -8.93
N LEU A 62 -0.69 -5.83 -8.59
CA LEU A 62 -1.62 -5.24 -7.65
C LEU A 62 -3.05 -5.22 -8.20
N GLN A 63 -3.22 -4.94 -9.50
CA GLN A 63 -4.51 -5.08 -10.19
C GLN A 63 -5.04 -6.52 -10.13
N LEU A 64 -4.18 -7.52 -10.36
CA LEU A 64 -4.55 -8.93 -10.27
C LEU A 64 -5.03 -9.29 -8.87
N LEU A 65 -4.29 -8.89 -7.84
CA LEU A 65 -4.65 -9.15 -6.44
C LEU A 65 -5.94 -8.45 -6.01
N ARG A 66 -6.24 -7.26 -6.51
CA ARG A 66 -7.52 -6.59 -6.27
C ARG A 66 -8.68 -7.43 -6.78
N LEU A 67 -8.62 -7.91 -8.02
CA LEU A 67 -9.66 -8.77 -8.58
C LEU A 67 -9.82 -10.09 -7.79
N VAL A 68 -8.72 -10.63 -7.27
CA VAL A 68 -8.73 -11.78 -6.37
C VAL A 68 -9.43 -11.44 -5.04
N ALA A 69 -9.13 -10.28 -4.45
CA ALA A 69 -9.76 -9.79 -3.22
C ALA A 69 -11.27 -9.54 -3.42
N ASP A 70 -11.66 -9.10 -4.61
CA ASP A 70 -13.07 -8.93 -5.02
C ASP A 70 -13.78 -10.28 -5.29
N GLY A 71 -13.09 -11.42 -5.13
CA GLY A 71 -13.68 -12.76 -5.24
C GLY A 71 -13.66 -13.37 -6.65
N HIS A 72 -13.00 -12.77 -7.64
CA HIS A 72 -13.02 -13.27 -9.02
C HIS A 72 -12.18 -14.54 -9.20
N SER A 73 -12.72 -15.56 -9.87
CA SER A 73 -11.96 -16.75 -10.27
C SER A 73 -10.87 -16.42 -11.30
N ASN A 74 -9.90 -17.32 -11.48
CA ASN A 74 -8.83 -17.11 -12.48
C ASN A 74 -9.39 -16.95 -13.90
N THR A 75 -10.46 -17.69 -14.24
CA THR A 75 -11.16 -17.59 -15.52
C THR A 75 -11.84 -16.23 -15.69
N GLN A 76 -12.49 -15.71 -14.64
CA GLN A 76 -13.12 -14.38 -14.67
C GLN A 76 -12.07 -13.26 -14.81
N ILE A 77 -10.95 -13.39 -14.11
CA ILE A 77 -9.82 -12.46 -14.22
C ILE A 77 -9.23 -12.50 -15.63
N ALA A 78 -9.03 -13.70 -16.18
CA ALA A 78 -8.51 -13.91 -17.53
C ALA A 78 -9.38 -13.20 -18.58
N HIS A 79 -10.70 -13.38 -18.49
CA HIS A 79 -11.66 -12.71 -19.36
C HIS A 79 -11.61 -11.18 -19.22
N ARG A 80 -11.60 -10.66 -17.99
CA ARG A 80 -11.57 -9.21 -17.74
C ARG A 80 -10.27 -8.56 -18.22
N LEU A 81 -9.16 -9.29 -18.14
CA LEU A 81 -7.84 -8.79 -18.49
C LEU A 81 -7.41 -9.14 -19.91
N PHE A 82 -8.27 -9.82 -20.69
CA PHE A 82 -8.02 -10.30 -22.06
C PHE A 82 -6.72 -11.13 -22.17
N VAL A 83 -6.53 -12.09 -21.25
CA VAL A 83 -5.37 -13.00 -21.21
C VAL A 83 -5.82 -14.43 -21.03
N ALA A 84 -4.91 -15.40 -21.24
CA ALA A 84 -5.19 -16.80 -20.94
C ALA A 84 -5.25 -17.04 -19.42
N GLU A 85 -6.07 -18.00 -18.98
CA GLU A 85 -6.15 -18.39 -17.57
C GLU A 85 -4.79 -18.88 -17.02
N GLY A 86 -4.01 -19.57 -17.85
CA GLY A 86 -2.65 -19.98 -17.49
C GLY A 86 -1.72 -18.81 -17.16
N THR A 87 -1.88 -17.68 -17.85
CA THR A 87 -1.14 -16.44 -17.59
C THR A 87 -1.53 -15.86 -16.23
N VAL A 88 -2.82 -15.87 -15.89
CA VAL A 88 -3.29 -15.44 -14.56
C VAL A 88 -2.70 -16.32 -13.46
N ARG A 89 -2.73 -17.65 -13.63
CA ARG A 89 -2.15 -18.58 -12.67
C ARG A 89 -0.67 -18.31 -12.45
N LYS A 90 0.09 -18.15 -13.54
CA LYS A 90 1.53 -17.88 -13.44
C LYS A 90 1.83 -16.54 -12.77
N HIS A 91 1.03 -15.51 -13.05
CA HIS A 91 1.15 -14.24 -12.36
C HIS A 91 0.85 -14.38 -10.86
N LEU A 92 -0.17 -15.14 -10.46
CA LEU A 92 -0.50 -15.36 -9.05
C LEU A 92 0.58 -16.16 -8.31
N GLU A 93 1.15 -17.21 -8.93
CA GLU A 93 2.29 -17.95 -8.37
C GLU A 93 3.45 -17.01 -8.08
N ASN A 94 3.87 -16.21 -9.07
CA ASN A 94 4.98 -15.27 -8.90
C ASN A 94 4.66 -14.20 -7.85
N ILE A 95 3.39 -13.79 -7.71
CA ILE A 95 2.96 -12.86 -6.67
C ILE A 95 3.09 -13.52 -5.29
N TYR A 96 2.58 -14.73 -5.12
CA TYR A 96 2.60 -15.45 -3.85
C TYR A 96 4.02 -15.77 -3.39
N GLU A 97 4.89 -16.19 -4.33
CA GLU A 97 6.32 -16.38 -4.08
C GLU A 97 6.99 -15.09 -3.60
N ARG A 98 6.74 -13.96 -4.28
CA ARG A 98 7.26 -12.66 -3.84
C ARG A 98 6.73 -12.32 -2.44
N LEU A 99 5.44 -12.49 -2.21
CA LEU A 99 4.79 -12.19 -0.92
C LEU A 99 5.17 -13.18 0.20
N GLY A 100 5.90 -14.26 -0.09
CA GLY A 100 6.26 -15.30 0.89
C GLY A 100 5.07 -16.09 1.42
N VAL A 101 3.99 -16.20 0.63
CA VAL A 101 2.75 -16.90 1.02
C VAL A 101 2.46 -18.06 0.07
N THR A 102 1.65 -19.00 0.52
CA THR A 102 1.28 -20.20 -0.26
C THR A 102 -0.21 -20.29 -0.57
N SER A 103 -1.03 -19.38 -0.04
CA SER A 103 -2.47 -19.42 -0.22
C SER A 103 -3.04 -18.13 -0.78
N ARG A 104 -4.14 -18.28 -1.52
CA ARG A 104 -4.89 -17.18 -2.13
C ARG A 104 -5.33 -16.14 -1.10
N THR A 105 -5.86 -16.61 0.02
CA THR A 105 -6.34 -15.76 1.11
C THR A 105 -5.19 -15.06 1.82
N ALA A 106 -4.06 -15.76 2.06
CA ALA A 106 -2.86 -15.14 2.62
C ALA A 106 -2.29 -14.06 1.69
N GLY A 107 -2.29 -14.28 0.37
CA GLY A 107 -1.87 -13.28 -0.61
C GLY A 107 -2.69 -11.99 -0.53
N VAL A 108 -4.02 -12.12 -0.39
CA VAL A 108 -4.90 -10.96 -0.19
C VAL A 108 -4.65 -10.29 1.16
N ALA A 109 -4.56 -11.05 2.25
CA ALA A 109 -4.36 -10.51 3.59
C ALA A 109 -3.01 -9.78 3.74
N THR A 110 -1.94 -10.31 3.14
CA THR A 110 -0.62 -9.68 3.15
C THR A 110 -0.58 -8.41 2.30
N ALA A 111 -1.27 -8.38 1.16
CA ALA A 111 -1.29 -7.23 0.27
C ALA A 111 -2.24 -6.11 0.72
N PHE A 112 -3.34 -6.48 1.37
CA PHE A 112 -4.38 -5.59 1.87
C PHE A 112 -4.69 -5.91 3.33
N PRO A 113 -3.75 -5.65 4.27
CA PRO A 113 -4.02 -5.84 5.69
C PRO A 113 -5.20 -4.95 6.06
N ALA A 114 -6.26 -5.56 6.61
CA ALA A 114 -7.46 -4.85 7.00
C ALA A 114 -7.09 -3.73 7.97
N THR A 115 -7.23 -2.47 7.52
CA THR A 115 -7.19 -1.29 8.38
C THR A 115 -8.40 -1.38 9.31
N HIS A 116 -8.26 -2.07 10.44
CA HIS A 116 -9.25 -2.00 11.51
C HIS A 116 -9.12 -0.61 12.14
N SER A 117 -9.96 0.31 11.70
CA SER A 117 -10.34 1.48 12.51
C SER A 117 -11.28 0.99 13.60
N ALA A 118 -10.80 1.02 14.84
CA ALA A 118 -11.62 1.21 16.03
C ALA A 118 -11.14 2.51 16.70
#